data_AF-F6PQS1-F1
#
_entry.id   AF-F6PQS1-F1
#
_cell.length_a   1.000
_cell.length_b   1.000
_cell.length_c   1.000
_cell.angle_alpha   90.00
_cell.angle_beta   90.00
_cell.angle_gamma   90.00
#
_symmetry.space_group_name_H-M   'P 1'
#
loop_
_entity.id
_entity.type
_entity.pdbx_description
1 polymer ?
#
loop_
_entity_poly.entity_id
_entity_poly.type
_entity_poly.pdbx_seq_one_letter_code
_entity_poly.pdbx_strand_id
1 'polypeptide(L)'
;MREGRDQNQSSQDHTRRLSEDIPNGNGSHGKSTGVVDLKINGKLPRIIHKGQTLGSGSNGSTVYAGMDANTGELVAVHYWNIPCPMRNSMLTDAERAKLDKYMKTINTIEQELNSLVKFSHKHLVPYLAMRYSHVESSIELHIVEKYITGASLQQKLTSRDRVGIDAVRTYSEQLLSALDCLHKKSVVHK
;
A
#
# COMPACT_ATOMS: atom_id res chain seq x y z
N MET A 1 16.94 73.87 21.41
CA MET A 1 17.04 73.66 19.95
C MET A 1 16.52 72.25 19.64
N ARG A 2 15.40 72.17 18.89
CA ARG A 2 14.89 71.12 17.94
C ARG A 2 15.00 69.63 18.33
N GLU A 3 13.90 68.92 18.62
CA GLU A 3 12.93 68.27 17.71
C GLU A 3 13.46 67.04 16.93
N GLY A 4 12.69 65.93 16.96
CA GLY A 4 12.79 64.81 16.00
C GLY A 4 12.32 63.45 16.52
N ARG A 5 11.04 63.09 16.28
CA ARG A 5 10.56 61.69 16.22
C ARG A 5 10.94 61.11 14.86
N ASP A 6 11.16 59.80 14.78
CA ASP A 6 10.54 58.96 13.74
C ASP A 6 10.61 57.46 14.07
N GLN A 7 9.53 56.77 13.70
CA GLN A 7 9.36 55.31 13.73
C GLN A 7 9.94 54.71 12.45
N ASN A 8 10.46 53.47 12.47
CA ASN A 8 10.21 52.55 11.35
C ASN A 8 10.34 51.07 11.72
N GLN A 9 9.42 50.28 11.17
CA GLN A 9 9.32 48.82 11.18
C GLN A 9 10.28 48.20 10.15
N SER A 10 10.75 46.97 10.39
CA SER A 10 10.72 45.89 9.37
C SER A 10 11.22 44.57 9.96
N SER A 11 10.39 43.54 9.76
CA SER A 11 10.65 42.11 9.90
C SER A 11 11.86 41.61 9.11
N GLN A 12 12.48 40.51 9.55
CA GLN A 12 12.75 39.34 8.69
C GLN A 12 13.24 38.11 9.49
N ASP A 13 12.53 37.01 9.23
CA ASP A 13 12.84 35.61 9.55
C ASP A 13 14.23 35.18 9.05
N HIS A 14 14.97 34.41 9.87
CA HIS A 14 15.89 33.41 9.33
C HIS A 14 15.89 32.13 10.16
N THR A 15 15.29 31.12 9.54
CA THR A 15 15.19 29.70 9.88
C THR A 15 16.58 29.09 10.08
N ARG A 16 16.90 28.63 11.30
CA ARG A 16 18.04 27.73 11.53
C ARG A 16 17.57 26.28 11.52
N ARG A 17 17.97 25.59 10.46
CA ARG A 17 17.87 24.14 10.22
C ARG A 17 18.31 23.35 11.44
N LEU A 18 17.43 22.48 11.94
CA LEU A 18 17.82 21.33 12.75
C LEU A 18 18.04 20.16 11.78
N SER A 19 19.31 19.81 11.59
CA SER A 19 19.70 18.50 11.06
C SER A 19 19.41 17.46 12.14
N GLU A 20 18.57 16.47 11.84
CA GLU A 20 18.48 15.26 12.64
C GLU A 20 19.02 14.09 11.82
N ASP A 21 20.06 13.49 12.39
CA ASP A 21 20.86 12.40 11.88
C ASP A 21 20.05 11.12 11.67
N ILE A 22 20.20 10.51 10.49
CA ILE A 22 19.72 9.16 10.21
C ILE A 22 20.85 8.17 10.58
N PRO A 23 20.64 7.22 11.50
CA PRO A 23 21.65 6.22 11.79
C PRO A 23 21.74 5.18 10.67
N ASN A 24 22.97 5.00 10.19
CA ASN A 24 23.40 4.08 9.14
C ASN A 24 23.38 2.63 9.64
N GLY A 25 22.34 1.87 9.28
CA GLY A 25 22.25 0.42 9.50
C GLY A 25 22.72 -0.34 8.26
N ASN A 26 23.95 -0.85 8.31
CA ASN A 26 24.60 -1.63 7.26
C ASN A 26 24.00 -3.05 7.23
N GLY A 27 23.17 -3.33 6.23
CA GLY A 27 22.57 -4.64 5.98
C GLY A 27 22.48 -4.89 4.47
N SER A 28 23.36 -5.74 3.97
CA SER A 28 23.45 -6.16 2.58
C SER A 28 22.15 -6.82 2.10
N HIS A 29 21.32 -6.06 1.39
CA HIS A 29 20.20 -6.58 0.63
C HIS A 29 20.38 -6.21 -0.85
N GLY A 30 20.48 -7.25 -1.67
CA GLY A 30 20.65 -7.16 -3.11
C GLY A 30 19.60 -6.24 -3.72
N LYS A 31 20.07 -5.17 -4.35
CA LYS A 31 19.26 -4.23 -5.13
C LYS A 31 18.72 -4.95 -6.36
N SER A 32 17.57 -5.61 -6.26
CA SER A 32 16.73 -5.84 -7.43
C SER A 32 15.80 -4.63 -7.60
N THR A 33 16.39 -3.52 -8.06
CA THR A 33 15.64 -2.36 -8.56
C THR A 33 15.07 -2.73 -9.93
N GLY A 34 14.19 -3.73 -9.95
CA GLY A 34 13.50 -4.18 -11.14
C GLY A 34 12.24 -3.35 -11.31
N VAL A 35 12.21 -2.54 -12.36
CA VAL A 35 10.95 -1.96 -12.85
C VAL A 35 10.10 -3.14 -13.31
N VAL A 36 9.18 -3.59 -12.45
CA VAL A 36 8.20 -4.62 -12.81
C VAL A 36 7.00 -3.91 -13.40
N ASP A 37 6.91 -3.83 -14.72
CA ASP A 37 5.72 -3.33 -15.39
C ASP A 37 4.54 -4.29 -15.11
N LEU A 38 3.83 -4.04 -14.02
CA LEU A 38 2.62 -4.76 -13.70
C LEU A 38 1.52 -4.29 -14.63
N LYS A 39 1.37 -4.94 -15.80
CA LYS A 39 0.15 -4.83 -16.59
C LYS A 39 -0.95 -5.55 -15.84
N ILE A 40 -1.78 -4.77 -15.16
CA ILE A 40 -2.90 -5.30 -14.41
C ILE A 40 -4.18 -5.08 -15.19
N ASN A 41 -4.92 -6.16 -15.42
CA ASN A 41 -6.17 -6.11 -16.18
C ASN A 41 -7.26 -5.46 -15.33
N GLY A 42 -7.39 -4.14 -15.47
CA GLY A 42 -8.61 -3.39 -15.15
C GLY A 42 -9.24 -2.82 -16.42
N LYS A 43 -10.08 -1.78 -16.31
CA LYS A 43 -10.61 -1.04 -17.48
C LYS A 43 -9.50 -0.47 -18.38
N LEU A 44 -8.29 -0.26 -17.85
CA LEU A 44 -7.08 0.11 -18.60
C LEU A 44 -5.86 -0.64 -18.04
N PRO A 45 -4.90 -1.04 -18.88
CA PRO A 45 -3.61 -1.56 -18.43
C PRO A 45 -2.85 -0.44 -17.70
N ARG A 46 -2.53 -0.66 -16.43
CA ARG A 46 -1.64 0.21 -15.64
C ARG A 46 -0.21 -0.27 -15.81
N ILE A 47 0.76 0.64 -15.69
CA ILE A 47 2.18 0.31 -15.59
C ILE A 47 2.65 0.84 -14.23
N ILE A 48 3.15 -0.04 -13.37
CA ILE A 48 3.62 0.34 -12.03
C ILE A 48 5.13 0.26 -11.97
N HIS A 49 5.80 1.36 -11.68
CA HIS A 49 7.22 1.35 -11.37
C HIS A 49 7.43 0.97 -9.91
N LYS A 50 7.87 -0.27 -9.66
CA LYS A 50 8.20 -0.78 -8.32
C LYS A 50 9.43 -0.07 -7.75
N GLY A 51 9.30 0.42 -6.52
CA GLY A 51 10.34 1.09 -5.75
C GLY A 51 10.84 0.25 -4.57
N GLN A 52 11.22 0.93 -3.49
CA GLN A 52 11.78 0.31 -2.29
C GLN A 52 10.76 -0.55 -1.53
N THR A 53 11.25 -1.53 -0.79
CA THR A 53 10.43 -2.32 0.16
C THR A 53 9.99 -1.45 1.33
N LEU A 54 8.69 -1.49 1.65
CA LEU A 54 8.09 -0.83 2.80
C LEU A 54 8.09 -1.72 4.04
N GLY A 55 8.02 -3.05 3.85
CA GLY A 55 8.07 -4.03 4.92
C GLY A 55 7.41 -5.35 4.53
N SER A 56 7.10 -6.16 5.52
CA SER A 56 6.39 -7.44 5.35
C SER A 56 5.02 -7.39 6.01
N GLY A 57 4.00 -7.88 5.31
CA GLY A 57 2.64 -8.01 5.86
C GLY A 57 2.53 -9.19 6.82
N SER A 58 1.57 -9.13 7.74
CA SER A 58 1.26 -10.23 8.69
C SER A 58 0.81 -11.52 8.01
N ASN A 59 0.38 -11.43 6.75
CA ASN A 59 -0.04 -12.52 5.89
C ASN A 59 1.09 -13.07 5.00
N GLY A 60 2.35 -12.78 5.33
CA GLY A 60 3.52 -13.25 4.59
C GLY A 60 3.79 -12.49 3.29
N SER A 61 3.11 -11.36 3.04
CA SER A 61 3.39 -10.52 1.89
C SER A 61 4.68 -9.73 2.07
N THR A 62 5.33 -9.36 0.98
CA THR A 62 6.29 -8.25 0.96
C THR A 62 5.62 -7.05 0.33
N VAL A 63 5.67 -5.90 1.00
CA VAL A 63 5.04 -4.66 0.53
C VAL A 63 6.11 -3.76 -0.06
N TYR A 64 5.87 -3.26 -1.27
CA TYR A 64 6.75 -2.32 -1.95
C TYR A 64 6.03 -1.00 -2.21
N ALA A 65 6.75 0.10 -2.14
CA ALA A 65 6.29 1.35 -2.72
C ALA A 65 6.33 1.23 -4.25
N GLY A 66 5.43 1.89 -4.95
CA GLY A 66 5.47 2.01 -6.39
C GLY A 66 4.83 3.30 -6.88
N MET A 67 4.93 3.55 -8.17
CA MET A 67 4.32 4.69 -8.84
C MET A 67 3.60 4.23 -10.09
N ASP A 68 2.34 4.64 -10.26
CA ASP A 68 1.60 4.45 -11.50
C ASP A 68 2.18 5.39 -12.57
N ALA A 69 2.74 4.83 -13.64
CA ALA A 69 3.41 5.58 -14.71
C ALA A 69 2.42 6.43 -15.52
N ASN A 70 1.14 6.05 -15.55
CA ASN A 70 0.11 6.75 -16.30
C ASN A 70 -0.42 7.96 -15.52
N THR A 71 -0.55 7.85 -14.19
CA THR A 71 -1.15 8.92 -13.36
C THR A 71 -0.15 9.69 -12.52
N GLY A 72 1.06 9.15 -12.31
CA GLY A 72 2.04 9.68 -11.35
C GLY A 72 1.66 9.46 -9.88
N GLU A 73 0.57 8.74 -9.59
CA GLU A 73 0.15 8.46 -8.21
C GLU A 73 1.03 7.38 -7.55
N LEU A 74 1.31 7.57 -6.26
CA LEU A 74 1.99 6.55 -5.45
C LEU A 74 1.05 5.40 -5.10
N VAL A 75 1.58 4.18 -5.14
CA VAL A 75 0.87 2.94 -4.84
C VAL A 75 1.65 2.06 -3.86
N ALA A 76 0.93 1.21 -3.13
CA ALA A 76 1.51 0.11 -2.38
C ALA A 76 1.26 -1.19 -3.14
N VAL A 77 2.32 -1.98 -3.35
CA VAL A 77 2.29 -3.26 -4.06
C VAL A 77 2.55 -4.37 -3.06
N HIS A 78 1.53 -5.15 -2.73
CA HIS A 78 1.67 -6.37 -1.94
C HIS A 78 2.05 -7.53 -2.85
N TYR A 79 3.13 -8.22 -2.52
CA TYR A 79 3.70 -9.32 -3.28
C TYR A 79 3.73 -10.61 -2.48
N TRP A 80 3.32 -11.71 -3.11
CA TRP A 80 3.53 -13.05 -2.61
C TRP A 80 4.20 -13.90 -3.68
N ASN A 81 5.14 -14.72 -3.25
CA ASN A 81 5.71 -15.80 -4.05
C ASN A 81 5.24 -17.13 -3.45
N ILE A 82 4.29 -17.80 -4.11
CA ILE A 82 3.68 -19.03 -3.63
C ILE A 82 4.35 -20.21 -4.34
N PRO A 83 5.17 -21.02 -3.65
CA PRO A 83 5.81 -22.18 -4.28
C PRO A 83 4.76 -23.16 -4.79
N CYS A 84 4.85 -23.53 -6.06
CA CYS A 84 3.94 -24.45 -6.70
C CYS A 84 4.67 -25.31 -7.74
N PRO A 85 4.65 -26.64 -7.60
CA PRO A 85 5.27 -27.53 -8.58
C PRO A 85 4.55 -27.36 -9.93
N MET A 86 5.33 -27.24 -10.99
CA MET A 86 4.87 -26.67 -12.25
C MET A 86 4.39 -27.70 -13.26
N ARG A 87 3.59 -27.23 -14.23
CA ARG A 87 2.85 -28.02 -15.24
C ARG A 87 3.71 -28.89 -16.17
N ASN A 88 5.01 -28.66 -16.22
CA ASN A 88 5.99 -29.22 -17.16
C ASN A 88 6.92 -30.28 -16.53
N SER A 89 6.82 -30.55 -15.22
CA SER A 89 7.34 -31.81 -14.67
C SER A 89 6.26 -32.89 -14.77
N MET A 90 6.65 -34.17 -14.76
CA MET A 90 5.69 -35.26 -14.54
C MET A 90 5.13 -35.15 -13.12
N LEU A 91 4.18 -34.25 -12.92
CA LEU A 91 3.47 -34.08 -11.66
C LEU A 91 2.74 -35.37 -11.32
N THR A 92 2.73 -35.70 -10.04
CA THR A 92 1.82 -36.70 -9.50
C THR A 92 0.37 -36.19 -9.57
N ASP A 93 -0.61 -37.10 -9.52
CA ASP A 93 -2.03 -36.72 -9.46
C ASP A 93 -2.34 -35.80 -8.26
N ALA A 94 -1.66 -36.03 -7.13
CA ALA A 94 -1.81 -35.22 -5.93
C ALA A 94 -1.30 -33.77 -6.12
N GLU A 95 -0.18 -33.58 -6.82
CA GLU A 95 0.38 -32.26 -7.11
C GLU A 95 -0.50 -31.49 -8.10
N ARG A 96 -1.05 -32.17 -9.12
CA ARG A 96 -2.05 -31.58 -10.03
C ARG A 96 -3.28 -31.09 -9.28
N ALA A 97 -3.87 -31.93 -8.43
CA ALA A 97 -5.03 -31.56 -7.63
C ALA A 97 -4.77 -30.35 -6.71
N LYS A 98 -3.55 -30.28 -6.14
CA LYS A 98 -3.12 -29.15 -5.30
C LYS A 98 -2.98 -27.86 -6.11
N LEU A 99 -2.37 -27.92 -7.30
CA LEU A 99 -2.27 -26.78 -8.22
C LEU A 99 -3.65 -26.27 -8.64
N ASP A 100 -4.56 -27.17 -9.02
CA ASP A 100 -5.92 -26.79 -9.40
C ASP A 100 -6.67 -26.12 -8.24
N LYS A 101 -6.45 -26.57 -7.00
CA LYS A 101 -7.01 -25.92 -5.81
C LYS A 101 -6.46 -24.49 -5.64
N TYR A 102 -5.15 -24.29 -5.77
CA TYR A 102 -4.56 -22.94 -5.69
C TYR A 102 -5.12 -22.02 -6.78
N MET A 103 -5.19 -22.50 -8.02
CA MET A 103 -5.74 -21.74 -9.14
C MET A 103 -7.20 -21.34 -8.90
N LYS A 104 -8.02 -22.26 -8.41
CA LYS A 104 -9.42 -21.97 -8.04
C LYS A 104 -9.49 -20.87 -6.99
N THR A 105 -8.68 -20.97 -5.92
CA THR A 105 -8.63 -19.95 -4.86
C THR A 105 -8.18 -18.59 -5.40
N ILE A 106 -7.13 -18.53 -6.21
CA ILE A 106 -6.63 -17.28 -6.80
C ILE A 106 -7.69 -16.64 -7.69
N ASN A 107 -8.38 -17.42 -8.52
CA ASN A 107 -9.46 -16.92 -9.37
C ASN A 107 -10.63 -16.38 -8.54
N THR A 108 -11.00 -17.04 -7.45
CA THR A 108 -12.02 -16.51 -6.52
C THR A 108 -11.59 -15.18 -5.91
N ILE A 109 -10.35 -15.08 -5.42
CA ILE A 109 -9.80 -13.84 -4.86
C ILE A 109 -9.80 -12.73 -5.91
N GLU A 110 -9.40 -13.03 -7.15
CA GLU A 110 -9.42 -12.07 -8.26
C GLU A 110 -10.83 -11.56 -8.55
N GLN A 111 -11.84 -12.43 -8.55
CA GLN A 111 -13.24 -12.05 -8.74
C GLN A 111 -13.78 -11.16 -7.61
N GLU A 112 -13.48 -11.52 -6.36
CA GLU A 112 -13.86 -10.73 -5.19
C GLU A 112 -13.19 -9.35 -5.23
N LEU A 113 -11.88 -9.31 -5.48
CA LEU A 113 -11.13 -8.06 -5.54
C LEU A 113 -11.56 -7.19 -6.72
N ASN A 114 -11.89 -7.75 -7.88
CA ASN A 114 -12.45 -6.98 -9.00
C ASN A 114 -13.78 -6.29 -8.66
N SER A 115 -14.54 -6.84 -7.71
CA SER A 115 -15.73 -6.18 -7.17
C SER A 115 -15.35 -5.05 -6.21
N LEU A 116 -14.28 -5.22 -5.44
CA LEU A 116 -13.71 -4.19 -4.56
C LEU A 116 -12.99 -3.06 -5.32
N VAL A 117 -12.39 -3.28 -6.48
CA VAL A 117 -11.73 -2.20 -7.26
C VAL A 117 -12.75 -1.16 -7.76
N LYS A 118 -14.01 -1.55 -7.95
CA LYS A 118 -15.11 -0.63 -8.31
C LYS A 118 -15.56 0.22 -7.12
N PHE A 119 -14.96 0.04 -5.95
CA PHE A 119 -15.30 0.71 -4.71
C PHE A 119 -14.45 1.97 -4.52
N SER A 120 -15.11 3.11 -4.31
CA SER A 120 -14.45 4.36 -3.92
C SER A 120 -15.20 4.99 -2.76
N HIS A 121 -14.49 5.24 -1.67
CA HIS A 121 -14.99 5.94 -0.49
C HIS A 121 -13.84 6.73 0.14
N LYS A 122 -14.12 7.95 0.62
CA LYS A 122 -13.09 8.88 1.13
C LYS A 122 -12.21 8.29 2.25
N HIS A 123 -12.81 7.46 3.10
CA HIS A 123 -12.15 6.89 4.28
C HIS A 123 -11.73 5.43 4.09
N LEU A 124 -11.64 4.95 2.85
CA LEU A 124 -11.16 3.61 2.52
C LEU A 124 -10.04 3.70 1.49
N VAL A 125 -9.03 2.86 1.66
CA VAL A 125 -7.92 2.77 0.71
C VAL A 125 -8.42 2.08 -0.55
N PRO A 126 -8.35 2.72 -1.73
CA PRO A 126 -8.80 2.10 -2.96
C PRO A 126 -7.85 0.97 -3.37
N TYR A 127 -8.40 -0.23 -3.55
CA TYR A 127 -7.75 -1.26 -4.36
C TYR A 127 -7.79 -0.84 -5.82
N LEU A 128 -6.64 -0.90 -6.47
CA LEU A 128 -6.50 -0.47 -7.86
C LEU A 128 -6.57 -1.68 -8.79
N ALA A 129 -5.94 -2.78 -8.40
CA ALA A 129 -5.71 -3.89 -9.32
C ALA A 129 -5.11 -5.15 -8.65
N MET A 130 -5.27 -6.32 -9.26
CA MET A 130 -4.52 -7.55 -8.94
C MET A 130 -4.05 -8.30 -10.18
N ARG A 131 -2.86 -8.87 -10.09
CA ARG A 131 -2.24 -9.70 -11.13
C ARG A 131 -1.61 -10.92 -10.49
N TYR A 132 -1.74 -12.07 -11.12
CA TYR A 132 -0.89 -13.20 -10.82
C TYR A 132 -0.20 -13.72 -12.08
N SER A 133 0.97 -14.32 -11.94
CA SER A 133 1.72 -14.96 -13.01
C SER A 133 2.43 -16.21 -12.54
N HIS A 134 2.59 -17.15 -13.46
CA HIS A 134 3.32 -18.38 -13.22
C HIS A 134 4.80 -18.19 -13.57
N VAL A 135 5.71 -18.55 -12.66
CA VAL A 135 7.15 -18.46 -12.85
C VAL A 135 7.78 -19.77 -12.39
N GLU A 136 8.44 -20.50 -13.29
CA GLU A 136 9.16 -21.79 -13.09
C GLU A 136 8.62 -22.81 -12.07
N SER A 137 8.61 -22.51 -10.77
CA SER A 137 8.17 -23.38 -9.67
C SER A 137 7.35 -22.62 -8.62
N SER A 138 6.75 -21.50 -9.01
CA SER A 138 5.95 -20.66 -8.15
C SER A 138 4.89 -19.85 -8.89
N ILE A 139 4.00 -19.27 -8.11
CA ILE A 139 3.00 -18.31 -8.55
C ILE A 139 3.34 -16.99 -7.87
N GLU A 140 3.59 -15.97 -8.68
CA GLU A 140 3.75 -14.60 -8.21
C GLU A 140 2.38 -13.92 -8.19
N LEU A 141 2.00 -13.40 -7.04
CA LEU A 141 0.76 -12.64 -6.84
C LEU A 141 1.09 -11.21 -6.44
N HIS A 142 0.47 -10.26 -7.13
CA HIS A 142 0.58 -8.83 -6.89
C HIS A 142 -0.82 -8.24 -6.66
N ILE A 143 -0.99 -7.53 -5.54
CA ILE A 143 -2.17 -6.69 -5.28
C ILE A 143 -1.70 -5.26 -5.13
N VAL A 144 -2.36 -4.34 -5.83
CA VAL A 144 -2.00 -2.93 -5.86
C VAL A 144 -3.13 -2.11 -5.25
N GLU A 145 -2.78 -1.27 -4.29
CA GLU A 145 -3.67 -0.31 -3.63
C GLU A 145 -3.04 1.09 -3.64
N LYS A 146 -3.85 2.11 -3.41
CA LYS A 146 -3.34 3.48 -3.29
C LYS A 146 -2.40 3.60 -2.08
N TYR A 147 -1.25 4.24 -2.26
CA TYR A 147 -0.37 4.54 -1.14
C TYR A 147 -0.97 5.67 -0.29
N ILE A 148 -1.08 5.43 1.02
CA ILE A 148 -1.53 6.43 1.99
C ILE A 148 -0.32 6.94 2.76
N THR A 149 -0.12 8.25 2.73
CA THR A 149 0.92 8.91 3.51
C THR A 149 0.48 9.08 4.96
N GLY A 150 1.44 9.01 5.88
CA GLY A 150 1.21 9.21 7.31
C GLY A 150 1.45 7.94 8.15
N ALA A 151 1.12 8.06 9.43
CA ALA A 151 1.27 6.97 10.40
C ALA A 151 -0.06 6.23 10.60
N SER A 152 0.01 4.93 10.84
CA SER A 152 -1.16 4.14 11.20
C SER A 152 -1.77 4.61 12.52
N LEU A 153 -3.06 4.35 12.71
CA LEU A 153 -3.71 4.67 13.98
C LEU A 153 -3.02 3.94 15.15
N GLN A 154 -2.54 2.72 14.94
CA GLN A 154 -1.75 1.99 15.93
C GLN A 154 -0.47 2.75 16.31
N GLN A 155 0.27 3.27 15.35
CA GLN A 155 1.48 4.07 15.63
C GLN A 155 1.14 5.33 16.43
N LYS A 156 0.03 6.01 16.08
CA LYS A 156 -0.45 7.18 16.83
C LYS A 156 -0.91 6.87 18.25
N LEU A 157 -1.50 5.69 18.47
CA LEU A 157 -1.95 5.26 19.80
C LEU A 157 -0.79 4.73 20.65
N THR A 158 0.28 4.26 20.01
CA THR A 158 1.48 3.74 20.68
C THR A 158 2.49 4.85 20.97
N SER A 159 2.48 5.95 20.20
CA SER A 159 3.22 7.15 20.61
C SER A 159 2.65 7.61 21.96
N ARG A 160 3.50 8.10 22.86
CA ARG A 160 3.10 8.52 24.23
C ARG A 160 2.20 9.76 24.23
N ASP A 161 1.67 10.14 23.08
CA ASP A 161 0.85 11.31 22.88
C ASP A 161 -0.61 10.96 23.16
N ARG A 162 -1.28 11.83 23.93
CA ARG A 162 -2.70 11.66 24.21
C ARG A 162 -3.49 12.02 22.96
N VAL A 163 -4.30 11.08 22.47
CA VAL A 163 -5.27 11.36 21.41
C VAL A 163 -6.44 12.15 22.01
N GLY A 164 -6.65 13.38 21.53
CA GLY A 164 -7.74 14.24 22.00
C GLY A 164 -9.12 13.68 21.65
N ILE A 165 -10.13 13.99 22.46
CA ILE A 165 -11.49 13.49 22.30
C ILE A 165 -12.10 13.81 20.92
N ASP A 166 -11.78 14.98 20.37
CA ASP A 166 -12.26 15.38 19.05
C ASP A 166 -11.67 14.49 17.95
N ALA A 167 -10.40 14.12 18.05
CA ALA A 167 -9.77 13.18 17.12
C ALA A 167 -10.41 11.79 17.22
N VAL A 168 -10.71 11.32 18.43
CA VAL A 168 -11.43 10.05 18.63
C VAL A 168 -12.80 10.09 17.97
N ARG A 169 -13.56 11.18 18.15
CA ARG A 169 -14.87 11.38 17.50
C ARG A 169 -14.74 11.32 15.98
N THR A 170 -13.82 12.11 15.42
CA THR A 170 -13.58 12.14 13.97
C THR A 170 -13.17 10.78 13.43
N TYR A 171 -12.24 10.06 14.06
CA TYR A 171 -11.84 8.73 13.59
C TYR A 171 -12.99 7.73 13.66
N SER A 172 -13.80 7.79 14.72
CA SER A 172 -14.98 6.94 14.87
C SER A 172 -15.99 7.19 13.75
N GLU A 173 -16.30 8.46 13.46
CA GLU A 173 -17.20 8.84 12.36
C GLU A 173 -16.68 8.37 11.00
N GLN A 174 -15.39 8.54 10.73
CA GLN A 174 -14.77 8.11 9.48
C GLN A 174 -14.78 6.58 9.32
N LEU A 175 -14.48 5.84 10.40
CA LEU A 175 -14.53 4.38 10.43
C LEU A 175 -15.95 3.86 10.23
N LEU A 176 -16.94 4.43 10.94
CA LEU A 176 -18.34 4.04 10.79
C LEU A 176 -18.86 4.33 9.38
N SER A 177 -18.50 5.48 8.80
CA SER A 177 -18.84 5.81 7.42
C SER A 177 -18.23 4.83 6.41
N ALA A 178 -16.99 4.41 6.62
CA ALA A 178 -16.34 3.37 5.81
C ALA A 178 -17.03 2.01 5.96
N LEU A 179 -17.32 1.58 7.20
CA LEU A 179 -17.97 0.30 7.49
C LEU A 179 -19.40 0.22 6.94
N ASP A 180 -20.20 1.28 7.07
CA ASP A 180 -21.53 1.36 6.47
C ASP A 180 -21.45 1.18 4.95
N CYS A 181 -20.46 1.79 4.30
CA CYS A 181 -20.25 1.64 2.88
C CYS A 181 -19.87 0.19 2.48
N LEU A 182 -19.07 -0.51 3.28
CA LEU A 182 -18.72 -1.91 3.07
C LEU A 182 -19.91 -2.85 3.30
N HIS A 183 -20.65 -2.66 4.39
CA HIS A 183 -21.79 -3.50 4.75
C HIS A 183 -22.94 -3.40 3.74
N LYS A 184 -23.16 -2.22 3.15
CA LYS A 184 -24.11 -2.04 2.03
C LYS A 184 -23.79 -2.89 0.79
N LYS A 185 -22.57 -3.39 0.68
CA LYS A 185 -22.08 -4.26 -0.40
C LYS A 185 -21.80 -5.68 0.07
N SER A 186 -22.29 -6.05 1.26
CA SER A 186 -22.09 -7.37 1.87
C SER A 186 -20.62 -7.73 2.11
N VAL A 187 -19.75 -6.72 2.28
CA VAL A 187 -18.34 -6.92 2.63
C VAL A 187 -18.18 -6.72 4.13
N VAL A 188 -17.62 -7.72 4.81
CA VAL A 188 -17.36 -7.68 6.26
C VAL A 188 -15.86 -7.53 6.49
N HIS A 189 -15.46 -6.50 7.24
CA HIS A 189 -14.09 -6.36 7.72
C HIS A 189 -13.83 -7.38 8.84
N LYS A 190 -12.68 -8.06 8.81
CA LYS A 190 -12.27 -9.06 9.81
C LYS A 190 -11.07 -8.60 10.62
#